data_AF-A0A950TGX0-F1
#
_entry.id   AF-A0A950TGX0-F1
#
_cell.length_a   1.000
_cell.length_b   1.000
_cell.length_c   1.000
_cell.angle_alpha   90.00
_cell.angle_beta   90.00
_cell.angle_gamma   90.00
#
_symmetry.space_group_name_H-M   'P 1'
#
loop_
_entity.id
_entity.type
_entity.pdbx_description
1 polymer ?
#
loop_
_entity_poly.entity_id
_entity_poly.type
_entity_poly.pdbx_seq_one_letter_code
_entity_poly.pdbx_strand_id
1 'polypeptide(L)'
;MSDTMTLDEVITKENAAKMKQRHQIQAPLQPPQRWYALQFTSVDAALAYLNTNPIQSAGEVAATARNDGSVGMLTIFPPTAPLQAPQRWFYQNFSSPTNAATWLNEAPAQSDGEVSATLRNDGTVGTFYIAPA
;
A
#
# COMPACT_ATOMS: atom_id res chain seq x y z
N MET A 1 30.44 -5.53 3.55
CA MET A 1 29.57 -6.60 3.02
C MET A 1 28.24 -5.95 2.69
N SER A 2 27.97 -5.77 1.40
CA SER A 2 26.71 -5.19 0.94
C SER A 2 25.64 -6.25 1.12
N ASP A 3 24.76 -6.07 2.11
CA ASP A 3 23.62 -6.94 2.33
C ASP A 3 22.71 -6.79 1.11
N THR A 4 22.83 -7.75 0.19
CA THR A 4 21.93 -7.87 -0.94
C THR A 4 20.69 -8.53 -0.35
N MET A 5 19.85 -7.71 0.30
CA MET A 5 18.54 -8.13 0.81
C MET A 5 17.74 -8.67 -0.37
N THR A 6 17.66 -9.98 -0.48
CA THR A 6 16.84 -10.67 -1.49
C THR A 6 15.38 -10.27 -1.24
N LEU A 7 14.81 -9.53 -2.19
CA LEU A 7 13.45 -8.98 -2.22
C LEU A 7 12.32 -10.04 -2.29
N ASP A 8 12.64 -11.31 -2.02
CA ASP A 8 11.74 -12.45 -2.15
C ASP A 8 11.08 -12.88 -0.83
N GLU A 9 11.33 -12.17 0.28
CA GLU A 9 10.65 -12.45 1.56
C GLU A 9 9.17 -12.03 1.48
N VAL A 10 8.26 -13.01 1.57
CA VAL A 10 6.83 -12.75 1.67
C VAL A 10 6.52 -12.15 3.04
N ILE A 11 5.88 -10.98 3.04
CA ILE A 11 5.58 -10.19 4.23
C ILE A 11 4.27 -10.68 4.87
N THR A 12 4.33 -10.91 6.17
CA THR A 12 3.21 -11.31 7.03
C THR A 12 2.72 -10.13 7.85
N LYS A 13 1.57 -10.28 8.51
CA LYS A 13 1.03 -9.21 9.37
C LYS A 13 1.98 -8.93 10.53
N GLU A 14 2.60 -9.98 11.06
CA GLU A 14 3.49 -9.97 12.20
C GLU A 14 4.81 -9.24 11.91
N ASN A 15 5.34 -9.37 10.68
CA ASN A 15 6.63 -8.77 10.31
C ASN A 15 6.51 -7.47 9.48
N ALA A 16 5.33 -7.08 9.00
CA ALA A 16 5.12 -5.93 8.12
C ALA A 16 5.71 -4.61 8.67
N ALA A 17 5.46 -4.29 9.93
CA ALA A 17 5.98 -3.07 10.55
C ALA A 17 7.52 -3.08 10.64
N LYS A 18 8.10 -4.23 11.01
CA LYS A 18 9.55 -4.42 11.08
C LYS A 18 10.20 -4.32 9.70
N MET A 19 9.55 -4.88 8.67
CA MET A 19 10.01 -4.75 7.29
C MET A 19 10.09 -3.28 6.89
N LYS A 20 9.10 -2.45 7.26
CA LYS A 20 9.14 -1.02 6.97
C LYS A 20 10.27 -0.29 7.69
N GLN A 21 10.53 -0.62 8.95
CA GLN A 21 11.65 -0.06 9.71
C GLN A 21 13.01 -0.42 9.12
N ARG A 22 13.17 -1.63 8.57
CA ARG A 22 14.41 -2.01 7.84
C ARG A 22 14.70 -1.10 6.65
N HIS A 23 13.67 -0.54 6.02
CA HIS A 23 13.83 0.41 4.93
C HIS A 23 14.26 1.81 5.44
N GLN A 24 13.98 2.16 6.71
CA GLN A 24 14.23 3.50 7.32
C GLN A 24 15.69 3.78 7.72
N ILE A 25 16.70 3.35 6.95
CA ILE A 25 18.09 3.68 7.30
C ILE A 25 18.34 5.20 7.11
N GLN A 26 18.54 5.89 8.25
CA GLN A 26 19.19 7.18 8.59
C GLN A 26 18.97 8.44 7.75
N ALA A 27 18.60 9.54 8.43
CA ALA A 27 18.81 10.91 7.95
C ALA A 27 20.26 11.39 8.30
N PRO A 28 20.86 12.31 7.49
CA PRO A 28 20.28 12.94 6.32
C PRO A 28 20.65 12.14 5.07
N LEU A 29 19.69 11.45 4.45
CA LEU A 29 19.95 10.73 3.21
C LEU A 29 19.04 11.28 2.11
N GLN A 30 19.63 12.07 1.22
CA GLN A 30 19.20 12.16 -0.17
C GLN A 30 20.16 11.33 -1.07
N PRO A 31 19.99 10.01 -1.13
CA PRO A 31 20.17 9.22 -2.35
C PRO A 31 18.80 8.91 -2.98
N PRO A 32 18.75 8.53 -4.27
CA PRO A 32 17.52 8.60 -5.05
C PRO A 32 16.42 7.71 -4.46
N GLN A 33 15.21 8.25 -4.37
CA GLN A 33 13.99 7.48 -4.14
C GLN A 33 13.93 6.33 -5.12
N ARG A 34 13.53 5.14 -4.63
CA ARG A 34 13.38 3.95 -5.46
C ARG A 34 12.02 3.34 -5.27
N TRP A 35 11.54 2.72 -6.34
CA TRP A 35 10.42 1.81 -6.30
C TRP A 35 10.88 0.44 -5.80
N TYR A 36 10.13 -0.14 -4.89
CA TYR A 36 10.33 -1.48 -4.35
C TYR A 36 9.11 -2.33 -4.67
N ALA A 37 9.34 -3.58 -5.06
CA ALA A 37 8.30 -4.58 -5.18
C ALA A 37 8.23 -5.38 -3.88
N LEU A 38 7.05 -5.46 -3.28
CA LEU A 38 6.77 -6.18 -2.05
C LEU A 38 5.65 -7.20 -2.30
N GLN A 39 5.72 -8.34 -1.63
CA GLN A 39 4.65 -9.33 -1.63
C GLN A 39 4.18 -9.55 -0.20
N PHE A 40 2.87 -9.53 -0.01
CA PHE A 40 2.22 -9.74 1.28
C PHE A 40 1.33 -10.97 1.22
N THR A 41 1.33 -11.74 2.31
CA THR A 41 0.44 -12.89 2.51
C THR A 41 -1.04 -12.51 2.58
N SER A 42 -1.36 -11.27 2.93
CA SER A 42 -2.74 -10.81 3.13
C SER A 42 -2.89 -9.29 2.95
N VAL A 43 -4.13 -8.85 2.74
CA VAL A 43 -4.54 -7.43 2.83
C VAL A 43 -4.17 -6.81 4.18
N ASP A 44 -4.41 -7.52 5.28
CA ASP A 44 -4.06 -7.06 6.62
C ASP A 44 -2.57 -6.76 6.77
N ALA A 45 -1.71 -7.61 6.21
CA ALA A 45 -0.26 -7.40 6.22
C ALA A 45 0.14 -6.17 5.41
N ALA A 46 -0.48 -5.96 4.24
CA ALA A 46 -0.28 -4.77 3.42
C ALA A 46 -0.73 -3.49 4.14
N LEU A 47 -1.90 -3.50 4.79
CA LEU A 47 -2.39 -2.37 5.59
C LEU A 47 -1.51 -2.08 6.80
N ALA A 48 -1.02 -3.12 7.49
CA ALA A 48 -0.09 -2.96 8.60
C ALA A 48 1.21 -2.28 8.14
N TYR A 49 1.72 -2.65 6.97
CA TYR A 49 2.86 -1.96 6.36
C TYR A 49 2.51 -0.51 6.04
N LEU A 50 1.47 -0.25 5.24
CA LEU A 50 1.11 1.10 4.78
C LEU A 50 0.89 2.07 5.95
N ASN A 51 0.21 1.63 7.01
CA ASN A 51 -0.12 2.45 8.17
C ASN A 51 0.96 2.50 9.27
N THR A 52 2.09 1.82 9.10
CA THR A 52 3.26 2.01 9.97
C THR A 52 4.02 3.28 9.55
N ASN A 53 4.47 4.09 10.50
CA ASN A 53 5.26 5.28 10.16
C ASN A 53 6.60 4.91 9.48
N PRO A 54 7.04 5.64 8.42
CA PRO A 54 6.33 6.72 7.73
C PRO A 54 5.25 6.19 6.79
N ILE A 55 4.06 6.76 6.84
CA ILE A 55 2.90 6.34 6.03
C ILE A 55 3.08 6.83 4.59
N GLN A 56 2.91 5.95 3.60
CA GLN A 56 3.02 6.31 2.18
C GLN A 56 1.87 7.25 1.79
N SER A 57 2.17 8.22 0.94
CA SER A 57 1.18 9.18 0.43
C SER A 57 0.59 8.78 -0.91
N ALA A 58 -0.37 9.58 -1.34
CA ALA A 58 -0.97 9.46 -2.65
C ALA A 58 0.11 9.42 -3.75
N GLY A 59 -0.04 8.51 -4.70
CA GLY A 59 0.89 8.34 -5.83
C GLY A 59 2.18 7.60 -5.51
N GLU A 60 2.42 7.22 -4.24
CA GLU A 60 3.62 6.49 -3.82
C GLU A 60 3.41 4.97 -3.74
N VAL A 61 2.17 4.51 -4.00
CA VAL A 61 1.74 3.11 -3.84
C VAL A 61 0.91 2.67 -5.03
N ALA A 62 1.23 1.49 -5.55
CA ALA A 62 0.32 0.70 -6.39
C ALA A 62 0.18 -0.69 -5.76
N ALA A 63 -1.03 -1.05 -5.32
CA ALA A 63 -1.31 -2.29 -4.63
C ALA A 63 -2.29 -3.15 -5.44
N THR A 64 -1.92 -4.41 -5.65
CA THR A 64 -2.71 -5.42 -6.36
C THR A 64 -3.21 -6.46 -5.35
N ALA A 65 -4.48 -6.38 -4.95
CA ALA A 65 -5.10 -7.39 -4.10
C ALA A 65 -5.63 -8.55 -4.96
N ARG A 66 -5.10 -9.76 -4.76
CA ARG A 66 -5.43 -10.95 -5.56
C ARG A 66 -6.61 -11.73 -4.97
N ASN A 67 -7.18 -12.67 -5.74
CA ASN A 67 -8.33 -13.48 -5.30
C ASN A 67 -8.01 -14.40 -4.12
N ASP A 68 -6.75 -14.81 -4.00
CA ASP A 68 -6.27 -15.66 -2.90
C ASP A 68 -6.05 -14.88 -1.59
N GLY A 69 -6.35 -13.58 -1.58
CA GLY A 69 -6.17 -12.68 -0.44
C GLY A 69 -4.77 -12.07 -0.32
N SER A 70 -3.79 -12.53 -1.12
CA SER A 70 -2.44 -11.95 -1.14
C SER A 70 -2.41 -10.57 -1.80
N VAL A 71 -1.37 -9.79 -1.52
CA VAL A 71 -1.19 -8.45 -2.10
C VAL A 71 0.20 -8.32 -2.69
N GLY A 72 0.29 -7.94 -3.97
CA GLY A 72 1.52 -7.40 -4.54
C GLY A 72 1.53 -5.89 -4.44
N MET A 73 2.66 -5.28 -4.14
CA MET A 73 2.75 -3.82 -4.00
C MET A 73 4.01 -3.27 -4.66
N LEU A 74 3.87 -2.20 -5.40
CA LEU A 74 4.96 -1.29 -5.71
C LEU A 74 4.86 -0.08 -4.77
N THR A 75 5.96 0.27 -4.11
CA THR A 75 6.01 1.44 -3.22
C THR A 75 7.29 2.23 -3.40
N ILE A 76 7.22 3.56 -3.31
CA ILE A 76 8.41 4.41 -3.22
C ILE A 76 8.95 4.37 -1.78
N PHE A 77 10.26 4.29 -1.64
CA PHE A 77 10.94 4.50 -0.35
C PHE A 77 12.28 5.27 -0.51
N PRO A 78 12.62 6.21 0.41
CA PRO A 78 11.76 6.75 1.46
C PRO A 78 10.58 7.55 0.88
N PRO A 79 9.43 7.64 1.58
CA PRO A 79 8.31 8.48 1.15
C PRO A 79 8.74 9.94 0.98
N THR A 80 8.20 10.60 -0.03
CA THR A 80 8.48 11.99 -0.40
C THR A 80 7.90 12.96 0.61
N ALA A 81 6.64 12.74 0.97
CA ALA A 81 5.88 13.57 1.90
C ALA A 81 4.89 12.66 2.63
N PRO A 82 5.30 11.97 3.72
CA PRO A 82 4.46 11.00 4.40
C PRO A 82 3.08 11.56 4.81
N LEU A 83 2.04 10.72 4.74
CA LEU A 83 0.69 11.13 5.15
C LEU A 83 0.69 11.57 6.62
N GLN A 84 0.03 12.69 6.87
CA GLN A 84 -0.17 13.23 8.21
C GLN A 84 -1.47 12.68 8.81
N ALA A 85 -1.53 12.62 10.14
CA ALA A 85 -2.79 12.32 10.83
C ALA A 85 -3.89 13.35 10.45
N PRO A 86 -5.15 12.93 10.33
CA PRO A 86 -5.70 11.60 10.62
C PRO A 86 -5.68 10.63 9.41
N GLN A 87 -5.12 10.98 8.26
CA GLN A 87 -5.25 10.20 7.03
C GLN A 87 -4.54 8.84 7.12
N ARG A 88 -5.22 7.76 6.72
CA ARG A 88 -4.71 6.37 6.74
C ARG A 88 -5.14 5.63 5.49
N TRP A 89 -4.42 4.54 5.21
CA TRP A 89 -4.80 3.58 4.19
C TRP A 89 -5.84 2.61 4.73
N PHE A 90 -6.85 2.35 3.92
CA PHE A 90 -7.91 1.39 4.15
C PHE A 90 -8.03 0.44 2.96
N TYR A 91 -8.81 -0.62 3.15
CA TYR A 91 -9.14 -1.56 2.10
C TYR A 91 -10.63 -1.86 2.12
N GLN A 92 -11.24 -1.92 0.93
CA GLN A 92 -12.61 -2.35 0.74
C GLN A 92 -12.71 -3.31 -0.45
N ASN A 93 -13.60 -4.30 -0.30
CA ASN A 93 -13.94 -5.23 -1.37
C ASN A 93 -15.32 -4.93 -1.93
N PHE A 94 -15.42 -4.77 -3.24
CA PHE A 94 -16.68 -4.56 -3.94
C PHE A 94 -17.06 -5.78 -4.76
N SER A 95 -18.36 -6.04 -4.86
CA SER A 95 -18.89 -7.17 -5.64
C SER A 95 -18.86 -6.95 -7.16
N SER A 96 -18.63 -5.72 -7.62
CA SER A 96 -18.54 -5.38 -9.04
C SER A 96 -17.73 -4.09 -9.28
N PRO A 97 -17.21 -3.87 -10.50
CA PRO A 97 -16.54 -2.62 -10.87
C PRO A 97 -17.46 -1.40 -10.80
N THR A 98 -18.74 -1.58 -11.14
CA THR A 98 -19.74 -0.52 -11.05
C THR A 98 -19.93 -0.06 -9.60
N ASN A 99 -20.04 -1.00 -8.65
CA ASN A 99 -20.22 -0.66 -7.24
C ASN A 99 -18.99 0.07 -6.67
N ALA A 100 -17.79 -0.37 -7.03
CA ALA A 100 -16.55 0.31 -6.66
C ALA A 100 -16.50 1.74 -7.20
N ALA A 101 -16.82 1.92 -8.49
CA ALA A 101 -16.82 3.23 -9.13
C ALA A 101 -17.89 4.15 -8.53
N THR A 102 -19.10 3.67 -8.25
CA THR A 102 -20.14 4.46 -7.59
C THR A 102 -19.64 4.97 -6.24
N TRP A 103 -19.10 4.08 -5.39
CA TRP A 103 -18.60 4.45 -4.07
C TRP A 103 -17.42 5.44 -4.13
N LEU A 104 -16.47 5.26 -5.06
CA LEU A 104 -15.33 6.16 -5.22
C LEU A 104 -15.72 7.59 -5.64
N ASN A 105 -16.90 7.74 -6.25
CA ASN A 105 -17.45 9.04 -6.64
C ASN A 105 -18.35 9.66 -5.54
N GLU A 106 -18.64 8.95 -4.44
CA GLU A 106 -19.36 9.51 -3.29
C GLU A 106 -18.44 10.42 -2.45
N ALA A 107 -19.02 11.38 -1.75
CA ALA A 107 -18.23 12.32 -0.94
C ALA A 107 -17.72 11.67 0.38
N PRO A 108 -16.45 11.87 0.77
CA PRO A 108 -15.41 12.58 0.04
C PRO A 108 -14.86 11.75 -1.12
N ALA A 109 -14.97 12.29 -2.34
CA ALA A 109 -14.49 11.62 -3.53
C ALA A 109 -12.98 11.48 -3.48
N GLN A 110 -12.49 10.33 -3.92
CA GLN A 110 -11.06 10.05 -3.94
C GLN A 110 -10.38 10.76 -5.11
N SER A 111 -9.17 11.27 -4.89
CA SER A 111 -8.36 11.95 -5.89
C SER A 111 -7.29 11.03 -6.50
N ASP A 112 -6.59 11.55 -7.51
CA ASP A 112 -5.49 10.85 -8.17
C ASP A 112 -4.43 10.39 -7.16
N GLY A 113 -4.04 9.12 -7.26
CA GLY A 113 -3.02 8.51 -6.42
C GLY A 113 -3.50 8.15 -5.01
N GLU A 114 -4.71 8.54 -4.58
CA GLU A 114 -5.27 8.15 -3.28
C GLU A 114 -5.85 6.74 -3.26
N VAL A 115 -5.97 6.11 -4.43
CA VAL A 115 -6.62 4.81 -4.63
C VAL A 115 -5.74 3.87 -5.44
N SER A 116 -5.76 2.59 -5.06
CA SER A 116 -5.29 1.50 -5.89
C SER A 116 -6.35 0.40 -5.96
N ALA A 117 -7.01 0.27 -7.10
CA ALA A 117 -8.10 -0.68 -7.33
C ALA A 117 -7.66 -1.82 -8.25
N THR A 118 -7.98 -3.05 -7.87
CA THR A 118 -7.69 -4.27 -8.63
C THR A 118 -8.98 -4.92 -9.08
N LEU A 119 -9.26 -4.87 -10.38
CA LEU A 119 -10.32 -5.66 -11.01
C LEU A 119 -9.88 -7.13 -11.03
N ARG A 120 -10.71 -8.02 -10.50
CA ARG A 120 -10.39 -9.45 -10.40
C ARG A 120 -11.16 -10.29 -11.40
N ASN A 121 -10.64 -11.50 -11.67
CA ASN A 121 -11.26 -12.43 -12.63
C ASN A 121 -12.55 -13.08 -12.11
N ASP A 122 -12.85 -12.96 -10.81
CA ASP A 122 -14.11 -13.37 -10.20
C ASP A 122 -15.20 -12.27 -10.28
N GLY A 123 -14.89 -11.13 -10.91
CA GLY A 123 -15.77 -9.98 -11.04
C GLY A 123 -15.76 -9.03 -9.84
N THR A 124 -15.06 -9.35 -8.76
CA THR A 124 -14.90 -8.47 -7.60
C THR A 124 -13.83 -7.40 -7.82
N VAL A 125 -13.81 -6.38 -6.95
CA VAL A 125 -12.78 -5.34 -6.95
C VAL A 125 -12.22 -5.18 -5.54
N GLY A 126 -10.91 -5.35 -5.40
CA GLY A 126 -10.20 -4.96 -4.18
C GLY A 126 -9.66 -3.54 -4.31
N THR A 127 -10.00 -2.67 -3.38
CA THR A 127 -9.65 -1.25 -3.43
C THR A 127 -8.91 -0.86 -2.17
N PHE A 128 -7.64 -0.45 -2.31
CA PHE A 128 -6.94 0.32 -1.30
C PHE A 128 -7.23 1.80 -1.51
N TYR A 129 -7.48 2.55 -0.44
CA TYR A 129 -7.81 3.97 -0.52
C TYR A 129 -7.32 4.74 0.71
N ILE A 130 -7.20 6.07 0.60
CA ILE A 130 -6.84 6.96 1.71
C ILE A 130 -8.11 7.64 2.25
N ALA A 131 -8.29 7.62 3.57
CA ALA A 131 -9.36 8.34 4.23
C ALA A 131 -8.95 8.76 5.65
N PRO A 132 -9.70 9.69 6.29
CA PRO A 132 -9.55 9.95 7.72
C PRO A 132 -9.75 8.66 8.55
N ALA A 133 -8.86 8.45 9.53
CA ALA A 133 -8.94 7.35 10.51
C ALA A 133 -10.12 7.45 11.48
#